data_AF-A0A5C8T412-F1
#
_entry.id   AF-A0A5C8T412-F1
#
_cell.length_a   1.000
_cell.length_b   1.000
_cell.length_c   1.000
_cell.angle_alpha   90.00
_cell.angle_beta   90.00
_cell.angle_gamma   90.00
#
_symmetry.space_group_name_H-M   'P 1'
#
loop_
_entity.id
_entity.type
_entity.pdbx_description
1 polymer ?
#
loop_
_entity_poly.entity_id
_entity_poly.type
_entity_poly.pdbx_seq_one_letter_code
_entity_poly.pdbx_strand_id
1 'polypeptide(L)' 'LSGRAATAGAGPVVCACHGVGLDVITAAITGGAGSVEAVGAACKAGTNCGSCIPEIRKLLPEALARDAA' A
#
# COMPACT_ATOMS: atom_id res chain seq x y z
N LEU A 1 -29.98 19.62 2.78
CA LEU A 1 -29.05 18.89 1.90
C LEU A 1 -27.61 19.18 2.31
N SER A 2 -27.12 18.59 3.40
CA SER A 2 -25.78 18.92 3.91
C SER A 2 -24.73 17.94 3.38
N GLY A 3 -23.99 18.39 2.36
CA GLY A 3 -22.53 18.22 2.26
C GLY A 3 -21.93 16.82 2.21
N ARG A 4 -22.03 16.17 1.04
CA ARG A 4 -20.98 15.42 0.31
C ARG A 4 -19.89 14.66 1.10
N ALA A 5 -20.12 13.34 1.23
CA ALA A 5 -19.22 12.19 1.04
C ALA A 5 -17.71 12.26 1.42
N ALA A 6 -17.39 11.40 2.40
CA ALA A 6 -16.18 10.57 2.54
C ALA A 6 -14.80 11.28 2.53
N THR A 7 -14.33 11.74 3.69
CA THR A 7 -12.90 12.01 3.87
C THR A 7 -12.20 10.77 4.38
N ALA A 8 -11.63 10.05 3.41
CA ALA A 8 -10.43 9.22 3.47
C ALA A 8 -10.35 8.28 4.67
N GLY A 9 -10.75 7.03 4.44
CA GLY A 9 -10.16 5.90 5.14
C GLY A 9 -8.66 5.94 4.91
N ALA A 10 -7.92 6.57 5.82
CA ALA A 10 -6.52 6.27 5.99
C ALA A 10 -6.50 4.87 6.61
N GLY A 11 -6.42 3.84 5.78
CA GLY A 11 -6.21 2.48 6.24
C GLY A 11 -4.96 2.39 7.12
N PRO A 12 -4.77 1.24 7.78
CA PRO A 12 -3.67 1.05 8.74
C PRO A 12 -2.32 1.43 8.11
N VAL A 13 -1.52 2.22 8.85
CA VAL A 13 -0.16 2.57 8.44
C VAL A 13 0.70 1.32 8.50
N VAL A 14 1.21 0.89 7.36
CA VAL A 14 2.07 -0.29 7.23
C VAL A 14 3.53 0.09 7.37
N CYS A 15 3.96 1.20 6.76
CA CYS A 15 5.32 1.72 6.89
C CYS A 15 5.36 2.93 7.83
N ALA A 16 5.76 2.72 9.09
CA ALA A 16 5.89 3.82 10.06
C ALA A 16 6.99 4.84 9.71
N CYS A 17 8.07 4.43 9.03
CA CYS A 17 9.17 5.35 8.68
C CYS A 17 8.78 6.43 7.69
N HIS A 18 7.93 6.09 6.73
CA HIS A 18 7.50 7.00 5.65
C HIS A 18 6.02 7.36 5.76
N GLY A 19 5.30 6.85 6.77
CA GLY A 19 3.86 7.07 6.93
C GLY A 19 3.02 6.45 5.81
N VAL A 20 3.46 5.33 5.23
CA VAL A 20 2.75 4.71 4.10
C VAL A 20 1.64 3.79 4.61
N GLY A 21 0.41 4.08 4.21
CA GLY A 21 -0.78 3.30 4.51
C GLY A 21 -0.96 2.07 3.62
N LEU A 22 -1.78 1.13 4.08
CA LEU A 22 -2.20 -0.05 3.31
C LEU A 22 -2.76 0.36 1.93
N ASP A 23 -3.65 1.35 1.88
CA ASP A 23 -4.27 1.80 0.62
C ASP A 23 -3.23 2.26 -0.41
N VAL A 24 -2.16 2.93 0.03
CA VAL A 24 -1.08 3.39 -0.84
C VAL A 24 -0.28 2.22 -1.39
N ILE A 25 -0.04 1.19 -0.56
CA ILE A 25 0.65 -0.03 -0.97
C ILE A 25 -0.21 -0.80 -1.97
N THR A 26 -1.50 -0.98 -1.70
CA THR A 26 -2.44 -1.61 -2.62
C THR A 26 -2.54 -0.82 -3.93
N ALA A 27 -2.63 0.51 -3.88
CA ALA A 27 -2.62 1.37 -5.07
C ALA A 27 -1.33 1.22 -5.89
N ALA A 28 -0.17 1.06 -5.24
CA ALA A 28 1.09 0.78 -5.93
C ALA A 28 1.06 -0.60 -6.61
N ILE A 29 0.56 -1.64 -5.93
CA ILE A 29 0.50 -3.01 -6.45
C ILE A 29 -0.43 -3.09 -7.65
N THR A 30 -1.63 -2.51 -7.55
CA THR A 30 -2.62 -2.39 -8.64
C THR A 30 -2.09 -1.54 -9.80
N GLY A 31 -1.23 -0.56 -9.53
CA GLY A 31 -0.47 0.18 -10.55
C GLY A 31 0.63 -0.63 -11.27
N GLY A 32 0.82 -1.91 -10.93
CA GLY A 32 1.81 -2.80 -11.56
C GLY A 32 3.01 -3.14 -10.67
N ALA A 33 3.03 -2.75 -9.40
CA ALA A 33 4.11 -3.11 -8.47
C ALA A 33 3.99 -4.56 -7.98
N GLY A 34 4.52 -5.51 -8.77
CA GLY A 34 4.52 -6.94 -8.46
C GLY A 34 5.64 -7.43 -7.53
N SER A 35 6.42 -6.53 -6.92
CA SER A 35 7.51 -6.88 -5.99
C SER A 35 7.63 -5.84 -4.86
N VAL A 36 8.27 -6.22 -3.75
CA VAL A 36 8.53 -5.27 -2.66
C VAL A 36 9.39 -4.12 -3.13
N GLU A 37 10.39 -4.39 -3.96
CA GLU A 37 11.23 -3.34 -4.55
C GLU A 37 10.42 -2.38 -5.42
N ALA A 38 9.48 -2.89 -6.23
CA ALA A 38 8.60 -2.05 -7.04
C ALA A 38 7.66 -1.21 -6.17
N VAL A 39 7.11 -1.80 -5.10
CA VAL A 39 6.30 -1.07 -4.11
C VAL A 39 7.15 0.01 -3.42
N GLY A 40 8.37 -0.32 -3.00
CA GLY A 40 9.32 0.65 -2.43
C GLY A 40 9.70 1.76 -3.40
N ALA A 41 9.85 1.46 -4.69
CA ALA A 41 10.09 2.47 -5.71
C ALA A 41 8.88 3.39 -5.93
N ALA A 42 7.66 2.84 -5.86
CA ALA A 42 6.42 3.59 -6.06
C ALA A 42 6.04 4.46 -4.84
N CYS A 43 6.12 3.92 -3.62
CA CYS A 43 5.61 4.57 -2.41
C CYS A 43 6.63 4.72 -1.27
N LYS A 44 7.90 4.36 -1.48
CA LYS A 44 8.99 4.40 -0.47
C LYS A 44 8.80 3.44 0.72
N ALA A 45 7.80 2.57 0.69
CA ALA A 45 7.59 1.61 1.76
C ALA A 45 8.68 0.52 1.71
N GLY A 46 9.33 0.26 2.85
CA GLY A 46 10.34 -0.80 2.97
C GLY A 46 11.77 -0.42 2.59
N THR A 47 12.04 0.82 2.15
CA THR A 47 13.39 1.25 1.73
C THR A 47 14.26 1.82 2.86
N ASN A 48 13.71 2.03 4.06
CA ASN A 48 14.43 2.58 5.21
C ASN A 48 14.84 1.51 6.23
N CYS A 49 13.95 1.14 7.17
CA CYS A 49 14.25 0.14 8.20
C CYS A 49 13.92 -1.29 7.78
N GLY A 50 13.18 -1.46 6.67
CA GLY A 50 12.72 -2.76 6.18
C GLY A 50 11.67 -3.48 7.03
N SER A 51 11.20 -2.94 8.16
CA SER A 51 10.27 -3.62 9.07
C SER A 51 8.91 -3.96 8.43
N CYS A 52 8.51 -3.23 7.39
CA CYS A 52 7.26 -3.43 6.66
C CYS A 52 7.39 -4.37 5.45
N ILE A 53 8.61 -4.76 5.05
CA ILE A 53 8.87 -5.70 3.95
C ILE A 53 8.10 -7.02 4.08
N PRO A 54 8.12 -7.73 5.24
CA PRO A 54 7.38 -8.99 5.36
C PRO A 54 5.87 -8.80 5.23
N GLU A 55 5.35 -7.64 5.61
CA GLU A 55 3.93 -7.33 5.50
C GLU A 55 3.55 -7.02 4.05
N ILE A 56 4.34 -6.20 3.36
CA ILE A 56 4.17 -5.91 1.92
C ILE A 56 4.15 -7.20 1.11
N ARG A 57 5.03 -8.17 1.40
CA ARG A 57 5.06 -9.47 0.71
C ARG A 57 3.76 -10.27 0.84
N LYS A 58 3.08 -10.18 1.98
CA LYS A 58 1.78 -10.85 2.17
C LYS A 58 0.65 -10.12 1.44
N LEU A 59 0.74 -8.79 1.37
CA LEU A 59 -0.25 -7.96 0.70
C LEU A 59 -0.20 -8.06 -0.83
N LEU A 60 0.95 -8.40 -1.41
CA LEU A 60 1.09 -8.61 -2.86
C LEU A 60 0.05 -9.57 -3.44
N PRO A 61 -0.04 -10.84 -3.01
CA PRO A 61 -1.03 -11.77 -3.55
C PRO A 61 -2.47 -11.34 -3.26
N GLU A 62 -2.73 -10.72 -2.11
CA GLU A 62 -4.07 -10.21 -1.78
C GLU A 62 -4.49 -9.06 -2.72
N ALA A 63 -3.59 -8.09 -2.97
CA ALA A 63 -3.87 -6.97 -3.84
C ALA A 63 -3.95 -7.39 -5.32
N LEU A 64 -3.05 -8.26 -5.78
CA LEU A 64 -3.07 -8.81 -7.13
C LEU A 64 -4.34 -9.63 -7.40
N ALA A 65 -4.84 -10.36 -6.40
CA ALA A 65 -6.11 -11.08 -6.51
C ALA A 65 -7.32 -10.15 -6.62
N ARG A 66 -7.25 -8.93 -6.07
CA ARG A 66 -8.33 -7.92 -6.16
C ARG A 66 -8.33 -7.15 -7.47
N ASP A 67 -7.18 -6.98 -8.11
CA ASP A 67 -7.07 -6.29 -9.40
C ASP A 67 -7.64 -7.12 -10.57
N ALA A 68 -7.74 -8.44 -10.38
CA ALA A 68 -8.28 -9.38 -11.36
C ALA A 68 -9.82 -9.49 -11.36
N ALA A 69 -10.53 -8.72 -10.52
CA ALA A 69 -11.99 -8.77 -10.35
C ALA A 69 -12.67 -7.50 -10.86
#